data_AF-A0A6J2PC81-F1
#
_entry.id   AF-A0A6J2PC81-F1
#
_cell.length_a   1.000
_cell.length_b   1.000
_cell.length_c   1.000
_cell.angle_alpha   90.00
_cell.angle_beta   90.00
_cell.angle_gamma   90.00
#
_symmetry.space_group_name_H-M   'P 1'
#
loop_
_entity.id
_entity.type
_entity.pdbx_description
1 polymer ?
#
loop_
_entity_poly.entity_id
_entity_poly.type
_entity_poly.pdbx_seq_one_letter_code
_entity_poly.pdbx_strand_id
1 'polypeptide(L)'
;MRAPLRASCGLLLGLLWASLCASSCRVRIPPHDQVARVARFVAHQCDWASMATISTHKPVVGQPFSNAFSVSDGPEGSGTGVPYMYLTRMEISVQDLQVSAAASLSMSLAQTPYCRQQGFDPQSPLCAHIILSGCVQEVNGTEAEFAKKSLFSRHPEMMDWPSDHNWFFAKFNITQVWVLDYFGGVKTVTPEEYFQAALHRKHH
;
A
#
# COMPACT_ATOMS: atom_id res chain seq x y z
N MET A 1 -69.40 43.61 -4.28
CA MET A 1 -68.45 44.70 -4.55
C MET A 1 -67.08 44.10 -4.84
N ARG A 2 -66.27 44.87 -5.59
CA ARG A 2 -65.05 44.52 -6.32
C ARG A 2 -63.91 43.88 -5.50
N ALA A 3 -63.07 43.14 -6.25
CA ALA A 3 -61.79 42.46 -5.94
C ALA A 3 -60.76 43.32 -5.14
N PRO A 4 -59.64 42.77 -4.61
CA PRO A 4 -58.57 42.17 -5.43
C PRO A 4 -57.78 40.97 -4.83
N LEU A 5 -56.98 40.38 -5.72
CA LEU A 5 -55.95 39.36 -5.52
C LEU A 5 -54.88 39.76 -4.47
N ARG A 6 -54.33 38.77 -3.77
CA ARG A 6 -52.91 38.76 -3.37
C ARG A 6 -52.31 37.37 -3.58
N ALA A 7 -51.41 37.29 -4.55
CA ALA A 7 -50.39 36.25 -4.61
C ALA A 7 -49.33 36.53 -3.54
N SER A 8 -48.87 35.51 -2.83
CA SER A 8 -47.64 35.50 -2.03
C SER A 8 -47.23 34.03 -1.90
N CYS A 9 -46.31 33.56 -2.73
CA CYS A 9 -44.86 33.56 -2.51
C CYS A 9 -44.44 32.50 -1.47
N GLY A 10 -43.58 31.59 -1.91
CA GLY A 10 -43.45 30.25 -1.38
C GLY A 10 -42.59 30.08 -0.13
N LEU A 11 -42.56 28.84 0.32
CA LEU A 11 -41.49 28.28 1.15
C LEU A 11 -41.35 26.79 0.76
N LEU A 12 -40.64 26.56 -0.35
CA LEU A 12 -39.89 25.32 -0.51
C LEU A 12 -38.74 25.38 0.51
N LEU A 13 -38.95 24.81 1.70
CA LEU A 13 -37.85 24.54 2.61
C LEU A 13 -36.94 23.52 1.92
N GLY A 14 -35.87 24.04 1.32
CA GLY A 14 -34.81 23.23 0.75
C GLY A 14 -34.25 22.30 1.81
N LEU A 15 -34.27 21.01 1.51
CA LEU A 15 -33.41 20.02 2.14
C LEU A 15 -31.97 20.47 1.83
N LEU A 16 -31.37 21.19 2.77
CA LEU A 16 -29.93 21.43 2.80
C LEU A 16 -29.28 20.06 2.97
N TRP A 17 -28.93 19.44 1.84
CA TRP A 17 -27.89 18.42 1.81
C TRP A 17 -26.65 19.07 2.41
N ALA A 18 -26.38 18.75 3.67
CA ALA A 18 -25.06 18.89 4.23
C ALA A 18 -24.16 17.96 3.42
N SER A 19 -23.64 18.49 2.31
CA SER A 19 -22.46 17.94 1.65
C SER A 19 -21.34 18.03 2.67
N LEU A 20 -21.21 16.97 3.47
CA LEU A 20 -19.95 16.60 4.08
C LEU A 20 -18.98 16.43 2.92
N CYS A 21 -18.33 17.54 2.52
CA CYS A 21 -17.05 17.47 1.87
C CYS A 21 -16.15 16.75 2.88
N ALA A 22 -16.13 15.42 2.81
CA ALA A 22 -15.02 14.65 3.31
C ALA A 22 -13.81 15.35 2.72
N SER A 23 -13.05 16.01 3.60
CA SER A 23 -11.84 16.71 3.21
C SER A 23 -10.94 15.63 2.64
N SER A 24 -10.99 15.48 1.31
CA SER A 24 -10.12 14.58 0.57
C SER A 24 -8.73 15.07 0.94
N CYS A 25 -8.12 14.36 1.87
CA CYS A 25 -6.72 14.51 2.17
C CYS A 25 -6.03 14.25 0.83
N ARG A 26 -5.70 15.32 0.10
CA ARG A 26 -4.98 15.21 -1.15
C ARG A 26 -3.63 14.59 -0.79
N VAL A 27 -3.55 13.29 -0.99
CA VAL A 27 -2.33 12.49 -0.87
C VAL A 27 -1.41 13.02 -1.95
N ARG A 28 -0.50 13.92 -1.55
CA ARG A 28 0.43 14.58 -2.47
C ARG A 28 1.69 13.73 -2.57
N ILE A 29 1.88 13.12 -3.74
CA ILE A 29 3.11 12.38 -4.03
C ILE A 29 4.32 13.32 -3.95
N PRO A 30 5.48 12.87 -3.44
CA PRO A 30 6.72 13.63 -3.52
C PRO A 30 7.11 13.99 -4.96
N PRO A 31 7.91 15.05 -5.16
CA PRO A 31 8.50 15.36 -6.46
C PRO A 31 9.25 14.16 -7.06
N HIS A 32 9.13 13.94 -8.38
CA HIS A 32 9.68 12.77 -9.07
C HIS A 32 11.23 12.76 -9.16
N ASP A 33 11.88 13.89 -8.86
CA ASP A 33 13.33 13.98 -8.68
C ASP A 33 13.77 13.46 -7.30
N GLN A 34 12.83 13.26 -6.37
CA GLN A 34 13.06 12.70 -5.03
C GLN A 34 12.68 11.21 -4.98
N VAL A 35 13.33 10.43 -5.85
CA VAL A 35 13.00 9.03 -6.17
C VAL A 35 12.83 8.14 -4.94
N ALA A 36 13.77 8.21 -3.98
CA ALA A 36 13.70 7.44 -2.74
C ALA A 36 12.47 7.80 -1.88
N ARG A 37 12.08 9.08 -1.87
CA ARG A 37 10.88 9.54 -1.16
C ARG A 37 9.61 9.07 -1.85
N VAL A 38 9.58 9.04 -3.19
CA VAL A 38 8.47 8.45 -3.94
C VAL A 38 8.33 6.97 -3.58
N ALA A 39 9.43 6.22 -3.53
CA ALA A 39 9.39 4.81 -3.14
C ALA A 39 8.81 4.61 -1.74
N ARG A 40 9.31 5.36 -0.75
CA ARG A 40 8.80 5.32 0.63
C ARG A 40 7.33 5.72 0.71
N PHE A 41 6.91 6.68 -0.10
CA PHE A 41 5.52 7.10 -0.17
C PHE A 41 4.63 5.99 -0.72
N VAL A 42 4.99 5.37 -1.85
CA VAL A 42 4.21 4.26 -2.43
C VAL A 42 4.09 3.10 -1.44
N ALA A 43 5.20 2.68 -0.83
CA ALA A 43 5.20 1.61 0.17
C ALA A 43 4.28 1.91 1.37
N HIS A 44 4.26 3.16 1.84
CA HIS A 44 3.39 3.56 2.95
C HIS A 44 1.92 3.75 2.55
N GLN A 45 1.63 4.07 1.29
CA GLN A 45 0.25 4.24 0.80
C GLN A 45 -0.44 2.92 0.47
N CYS A 46 0.30 1.86 0.17
CA CYS A 46 -0.27 0.57 -0.24
C CYS A 46 -0.51 -0.35 0.95
N ASP A 47 -1.74 -0.86 1.08
CA ASP A 47 -2.13 -1.84 2.10
C ASP A 47 -1.79 -3.28 1.70
N TRP A 48 -1.51 -3.54 0.43
CA TRP A 48 -1.14 -4.87 -0.07
C TRP A 48 -0.04 -4.76 -1.12
N ALA A 49 0.62 -5.87 -1.41
CA ALA A 49 1.62 -5.97 -2.46
C ALA A 49 1.39 -7.25 -3.27
N SER A 50 1.74 -7.22 -4.54
CA SER A 50 1.89 -8.43 -5.34
C SER A 50 3.27 -9.02 -5.05
N MET A 51 3.33 -10.18 -4.41
CA MET A 51 4.58 -10.89 -4.14
C MET A 51 4.82 -11.95 -5.20
N ALA A 52 5.99 -11.90 -5.84
CA ALA A 52 6.48 -12.92 -6.74
C ALA A 52 7.47 -13.85 -6.01
N THR A 53 7.20 -15.16 -6.05
CA THR A 53 8.05 -16.26 -5.57
C THR A 53 8.43 -17.19 -6.73
N ILE A 54 9.28 -18.19 -6.47
CA ILE A 54 9.55 -19.29 -7.42
C ILE A 54 8.72 -20.49 -6.99
N SER A 55 7.80 -20.94 -7.84
CA SER A 55 6.87 -22.01 -7.48
C SER A 55 7.59 -23.33 -7.20
N THR A 56 7.19 -23.98 -6.11
CA THR A 56 7.58 -25.34 -5.73
C THR A 56 6.48 -26.36 -6.04
N HIS A 57 5.36 -25.89 -6.61
CA HIS A 57 4.13 -26.65 -6.79
C HIS A 57 3.91 -27.08 -8.25
N LYS A 58 3.45 -28.32 -8.45
CA LYS A 58 3.02 -28.78 -9.77
C LYS A 58 1.75 -28.03 -10.21
N PRO A 59 1.57 -27.74 -11.51
CA PRO A 59 2.41 -28.15 -12.65
C PRO A 59 3.51 -27.14 -13.02
N VAL A 60 3.73 -26.10 -12.24
CA VAL A 60 4.53 -24.91 -12.62
C VAL A 60 5.83 -24.78 -11.81
N VAL A 61 6.38 -25.88 -11.31
CA VAL A 61 7.62 -25.89 -10.52
C VAL A 61 8.74 -25.13 -11.26
N GLY A 62 9.39 -24.21 -10.57
CA GLY A 62 10.46 -23.35 -11.10
C GLY A 62 9.98 -22.11 -11.85
N GLN A 63 8.68 -21.93 -12.07
CA GLN A 63 8.13 -20.72 -12.72
C GLN A 63 7.86 -19.60 -11.70
N PRO A 64 7.89 -18.32 -12.14
CA PRO A 64 7.45 -17.21 -11.30
C PRO A 64 5.99 -17.38 -10.90
N PHE A 65 5.70 -17.21 -9.60
CA PHE A 65 4.35 -17.28 -9.06
C PHE A 65 4.04 -15.98 -8.33
N SER A 66 2.96 -15.30 -8.73
CA SER A 66 2.58 -14.01 -8.15
C SER A 66 1.29 -14.14 -7.38
N ASN A 67 1.27 -13.66 -6.13
CA ASN A 67 0.10 -13.68 -5.26
C ASN A 67 -0.04 -12.36 -4.48
N ALA A 68 -1.22 -12.05 -3.96
CA ALA A 68 -1.49 -10.83 -3.21
C ALA A 68 -1.28 -11.03 -1.70
N PHE A 69 -0.53 -10.14 -1.06
CA PHE A 69 -0.29 -10.16 0.38
C PHE A 69 -0.61 -8.80 1.00
N SER A 70 -1.37 -8.80 2.09
CA SER A 70 -1.50 -7.62 2.95
C SER A 70 -0.13 -7.25 3.54
N VAL A 71 0.21 -5.97 3.49
CA VAL A 71 1.46 -5.42 4.02
C VAL A 71 1.21 -4.18 4.88
N SER A 72 2.15 -3.88 5.75
CA SER A 72 2.21 -2.61 6.47
C SER A 72 3.66 -2.24 6.73
N ASP A 73 4.06 -1.01 6.45
CA ASP A 73 5.38 -0.50 6.84
C ASP A 73 5.38 0.24 8.19
N GLY A 74 4.20 0.39 8.80
CA GLY A 74 3.99 1.12 10.03
C GLY A 74 2.54 1.64 10.14
N PRO A 75 2.12 2.08 11.34
CA PRO A 75 0.86 2.80 11.51
C PRO A 75 0.81 4.09 10.68
N GLU A 76 -0.39 4.62 10.45
CA GLU A 76 -0.58 5.88 9.72
C GLU A 76 0.35 7.00 10.24
N GLY A 77 1.07 7.65 9.33
CA GLY A 77 2.01 8.73 9.65
C GLY A 77 3.34 8.28 10.26
N SER A 78 3.54 6.98 10.49
CA SER A 78 4.74 6.41 11.14
C SER A 78 5.35 5.23 10.36
N GLY A 79 5.27 5.26 9.02
CA GLY A 79 5.85 4.22 8.15
C GLY A 79 7.40 4.19 8.15
N THR A 80 7.94 3.01 8.39
CA THR A 80 9.38 2.75 8.44
C THR A 80 9.99 2.43 7.07
N GLY A 81 9.16 2.13 6.07
CA GLY A 81 9.55 1.60 4.79
C GLY A 81 9.77 0.08 4.76
N VAL A 82 9.80 -0.62 5.89
CA VAL A 82 9.96 -2.08 5.93
C VAL A 82 8.59 -2.75 5.75
N PRO A 83 8.30 -3.47 4.66
CA PRO A 83 7.03 -4.16 4.51
C PRO A 83 6.96 -5.34 5.49
N TYR A 84 6.08 -5.25 6.49
CA TYR A 84 5.72 -6.35 7.36
C TYR A 84 4.51 -7.10 6.82
N MET A 85 4.44 -8.41 7.10
CA MET A 85 3.36 -9.31 6.70
C MET A 85 2.96 -10.23 7.87
N TYR A 86 1.70 -10.67 7.88
CA TYR A 86 1.20 -11.69 8.80
C TYR A 86 0.87 -12.96 8.01
N LEU A 87 1.66 -14.00 8.21
CA LEU A 87 1.74 -15.15 7.30
C LEU A 87 1.45 -16.46 8.01
N THR A 88 1.02 -17.47 7.25
CA THR A 88 0.88 -18.85 7.72
C THR A 88 1.64 -19.79 6.79
N ARG A 89 2.21 -20.87 7.35
CA ARG A 89 2.89 -21.93 6.57
C ARG A 89 1.93 -22.72 5.66
N MET A 90 0.63 -22.54 5.83
CA MET A 90 -0.41 -23.09 4.94
C MET A 90 -0.50 -22.36 3.61
N GLU A 91 -0.01 -21.12 3.52
CA GLU A 91 -0.08 -20.29 2.32
C GLU A 91 0.93 -20.80 1.26
N ILE A 92 0.50 -20.86 0.00
CA ILE A 92 1.23 -21.55 -1.07
C ILE A 92 2.55 -20.85 -1.44
N SER A 93 2.60 -19.52 -1.45
CA SER A 93 3.85 -18.77 -1.64
C SER A 93 4.74 -18.83 -0.40
N VAL A 94 4.20 -18.99 0.81
CA VAL A 94 5.02 -19.27 2.01
C VAL A 94 5.71 -20.62 1.90
N GLN A 95 5.05 -21.63 1.31
CA GLN A 95 5.69 -22.92 1.02
C GLN A 95 6.82 -22.76 0.00
N ASP A 96 6.65 -21.90 -1.02
CA ASP A 96 7.75 -21.55 -1.93
C ASP A 96 8.91 -20.88 -1.19
N LEU A 97 8.59 -19.94 -0.28
CA LEU A 97 9.57 -19.19 0.51
C LEU A 97 10.38 -20.07 1.47
N GLN A 98 9.83 -21.21 1.90
CA GLN A 98 10.56 -22.20 2.71
C GLN A 98 11.67 -22.91 1.92
N VAL A 99 11.55 -22.98 0.59
CA VAL A 99 12.60 -23.53 -0.30
C VAL A 99 13.56 -22.43 -0.74
N SER A 100 13.04 -21.24 -1.04
CA SER A 100 13.83 -20.07 -1.40
C SER A 100 13.19 -18.80 -0.87
N ALA A 101 13.84 -18.15 0.10
CA ALA A 101 13.35 -16.90 0.68
C ALA A 101 13.33 -15.72 -0.31
N ALA A 102 13.96 -15.85 -1.49
CA ALA A 102 14.01 -14.81 -2.51
C ALA A 102 12.61 -14.50 -3.06
N ALA A 103 12.25 -13.21 -3.06
CA ALA A 103 10.98 -12.74 -3.56
C ALA A 103 11.09 -11.30 -4.09
N SER A 104 10.04 -10.87 -4.81
CA SER A 104 9.89 -9.50 -5.28
C SER A 104 8.50 -8.98 -4.90
N LEU A 105 8.40 -7.77 -4.36
CA LEU A 105 7.13 -7.09 -4.10
C LEU A 105 6.90 -5.99 -5.14
N SER A 106 5.71 -5.96 -5.72
CA SER A 106 5.24 -4.86 -6.57
C SER A 106 4.07 -4.13 -5.90
N MET A 107 4.16 -2.80 -5.86
CA MET A 107 3.15 -1.91 -5.30
C MET A 107 2.94 -0.71 -6.22
N SER A 108 1.70 -0.25 -6.37
CA SER A 108 1.30 0.82 -7.26
C SER A 108 0.26 1.72 -6.61
N LEU A 109 0.34 3.03 -6.86
CA LEU A 109 -0.70 3.96 -6.47
C LEU A 109 -2.05 3.69 -7.15
N ALA A 110 -2.13 2.80 -8.15
CA ALA A 110 -3.38 2.28 -8.70
C ALA A 110 -4.20 1.48 -7.67
N GLN A 111 -3.55 0.98 -6.61
CA GLN A 111 -4.21 0.33 -5.48
C GLN A 111 -4.97 1.33 -4.61
N THR A 112 -4.67 2.62 -4.75
CA THR A 112 -5.37 3.73 -4.11
C THR A 112 -6.27 4.46 -5.13
N PRO A 113 -7.14 5.38 -4.69
CA PRO A 113 -7.88 6.23 -5.63
C PRO A 113 -7.00 7.18 -6.47
N TYR A 114 -5.71 7.34 -6.15
CA TYR A 114 -4.83 8.36 -6.72
C TYR A 114 -4.81 8.33 -8.26
N CYS A 115 -4.41 7.21 -8.88
CA CYS A 115 -4.22 7.18 -10.34
C CYS A 115 -5.53 7.43 -11.09
N ARG A 116 -6.63 6.84 -10.61
CA ARG A 116 -7.97 7.08 -11.18
C ARG A 116 -8.38 8.55 -11.09
N GLN A 117 -8.14 9.20 -9.95
CA GLN A 117 -8.47 10.62 -9.75
C GLN A 117 -7.60 11.56 -10.61
N GLN A 118 -6.36 11.17 -10.92
CA GLN A 118 -5.49 11.92 -11.82
C GLN A 118 -5.72 11.61 -13.30
N GLY A 119 -6.55 10.60 -13.63
CA GLY A 119 -6.74 10.14 -15.01
C GLY A 119 -5.52 9.41 -15.57
N PHE A 120 -4.68 8.82 -14.72
CA PHE A 120 -3.53 8.02 -15.13
C PHE A 120 -3.93 6.56 -15.28
N ASP A 121 -3.60 5.98 -16.44
CA ASP A 121 -3.63 4.54 -16.64
C ASP A 121 -2.66 3.85 -15.66
N PRO A 122 -3.01 2.68 -15.07
CA PRO A 122 -2.15 1.97 -14.11
C PRO A 122 -0.75 1.61 -14.63
N GLN A 123 -0.57 1.44 -15.95
CA GLN A 123 0.71 1.13 -16.56
C GLN A 123 1.55 2.39 -16.88
N SER A 124 0.91 3.57 -16.89
CA SER A 124 1.63 4.83 -17.07
C SER A 124 2.61 5.06 -15.91
N PRO A 125 3.83 5.54 -16.15
CA PRO A 125 4.77 5.85 -15.07
C PRO A 125 4.27 6.99 -14.17
N LEU A 126 3.30 7.79 -14.62
CA LEU A 126 2.66 8.80 -13.77
C LEU A 126 1.78 8.17 -12.69
N CYS A 127 1.29 6.95 -12.92
CA CYS A 127 0.76 6.10 -11.87
C CYS A 127 1.92 5.38 -11.17
N ALA A 128 2.52 6.09 -10.21
CA ALA A 128 3.78 5.66 -9.62
C ALA A 128 3.66 4.25 -9.02
N HIS A 129 4.64 3.41 -9.35
CA HIS A 129 4.76 2.06 -8.81
C HIS A 129 6.23 1.71 -8.53
N ILE A 130 6.40 0.82 -7.57
CA ILE A 130 7.71 0.35 -7.12
C ILE A 130 7.79 -1.15 -7.19
N ILE A 131 9.02 -1.62 -7.38
CA ILE A 131 9.39 -3.02 -7.27
C ILE A 131 10.48 -3.11 -6.21
N LEU A 132 10.28 -3.96 -5.21
CA LEU A 132 11.25 -4.24 -4.15
C LEU A 132 11.74 -5.67 -4.35
N SER A 133 13.03 -5.87 -4.64
CA SER A 133 13.64 -7.20 -4.62
C SER A 133 14.32 -7.43 -3.28
N GLY A 134 14.28 -8.67 -2.82
CA GLY A 134 14.75 -9.01 -1.50
C GLY A 134 14.38 -10.43 -1.08
N CYS A 135 14.17 -10.59 0.22
CA CYS A 135 13.72 -11.86 0.79
C CYS A 135 12.74 -11.66 1.94
N VAL A 136 11.87 -12.64 2.15
CA VAL A 136 10.96 -12.68 3.31
C VAL A 136 11.68 -13.34 4.49
N GLN A 137 11.60 -12.72 5.67
CA GLN A 137 12.23 -13.22 6.89
C GLN A 137 11.23 -13.16 8.05
N GLU A 138 11.08 -14.26 8.78
CA GLU A 138 10.31 -14.29 10.03
C GLU A 138 10.97 -13.37 11.08
N VAL A 139 10.15 -12.62 11.82
CA VAL A 139 10.60 -11.67 12.84
C VAL A 139 10.08 -12.04 14.22
N ASN A 140 10.94 -11.85 15.23
CA ASN A 140 10.70 -12.30 16.60
C ASN A 140 10.90 -11.14 17.60
N GLY A 141 10.49 -11.35 18.85
CA GLY A 141 10.76 -10.42 19.96
C GLY A 141 10.16 -9.04 19.74
N THR A 142 10.93 -7.98 19.99
CA THR A 142 10.46 -6.59 19.89
C THR A 142 10.08 -6.18 18.47
N GLU A 143 10.72 -6.75 17.45
CA GLU A 143 10.37 -6.48 16.05
C GLU A 143 9.02 -7.10 15.67
N ALA A 144 8.70 -8.30 16.19
CA ALA A 144 7.40 -8.92 15.99
C ALA A 144 6.26 -8.10 16.61
N GLU A 145 6.48 -7.52 17.80
CA GLU A 145 5.49 -6.64 18.43
C GLU A 145 5.25 -5.36 17.60
N PHE A 146 6.31 -4.80 17.01
CA PHE A 146 6.17 -3.68 16.09
C PHE A 146 5.44 -4.07 14.80
N ALA A 147 5.79 -5.21 14.21
CA ALA A 147 5.12 -5.76 13.03
C ALA A 147 3.63 -5.95 13.29
N LYS A 148 3.27 -6.59 14.43
CA LYS A 148 1.89 -6.78 14.88
C LYS A 148 1.14 -5.47 14.99
N LYS A 149 1.69 -4.48 15.68
CA LYS A 149 1.09 -3.14 15.81
C LYS A 149 0.86 -2.51 14.44
N SER A 150 1.86 -2.59 13.56
CA SER A 150 1.82 -1.99 12.22
C SER A 150 0.75 -2.64 11.35
N LEU A 151 0.73 -3.98 11.31
CA LEU A 151 -0.23 -4.76 10.53
C LEU A 151 -1.65 -4.58 11.05
N PHE A 152 -1.89 -4.79 12.34
CA PHE A 152 -3.25 -4.75 12.90
C PHE A 152 -3.84 -3.33 12.90
N SER A 153 -3.00 -2.29 12.85
CA SER A 153 -3.48 -0.91 12.67
C SER A 153 -4.01 -0.62 11.28
N ARG A 154 -3.52 -1.33 10.25
CA ARG A 154 -3.93 -1.17 8.85
C ARG A 154 -4.92 -2.23 8.38
N HIS A 155 -4.83 -3.42 8.96
CA HIS A 155 -5.61 -4.62 8.67
C HIS A 155 -6.26 -5.13 9.96
N PRO A 156 -7.25 -4.41 10.51
CA PRO A 156 -7.85 -4.76 11.80
C PRO A 156 -8.49 -6.15 11.81
N GLU A 157 -8.91 -6.67 10.66
CA GLU A 157 -9.45 -8.02 10.50
C GLU A 157 -8.45 -9.12 10.86
N MET A 158 -7.13 -8.86 10.81
CA MET A 158 -6.10 -9.83 11.18
C MET A 158 -6.15 -10.22 12.66
N MET A 159 -6.76 -9.39 13.52
CA MET A 159 -6.96 -9.72 14.94
C MET A 159 -7.92 -10.90 15.14
N ASP A 160 -8.84 -11.09 14.19
CA ASP A 160 -9.90 -12.10 14.25
C ASP A 160 -9.61 -13.34 13.39
N TRP A 161 -8.41 -13.41 12.78
CA TRP A 161 -8.03 -14.55 11.96
C TRP A 161 -7.89 -15.85 12.80
N PRO A 162 -8.20 -17.03 12.22
CA PRO A 162 -8.21 -18.30 12.96
C PRO A 162 -6.87 -18.61 13.62
N SER A 163 -6.87 -18.83 14.93
CA SER A 163 -5.64 -19.02 15.71
C SER A 163 -4.95 -20.35 15.44
N ASP A 164 -5.67 -21.35 14.94
CA ASP A 164 -5.17 -22.69 14.59
C ASP A 164 -4.34 -22.71 13.29
N HIS A 165 -4.31 -21.61 12.53
CA HIS A 165 -3.47 -21.47 11.34
C HIS A 165 -1.99 -21.14 11.65
N ASN A 166 -1.60 -21.03 12.92
CA ASN A 166 -0.20 -20.83 13.36
C ASN A 166 0.50 -19.65 12.67
N TRP A 167 -0.13 -18.49 12.72
CA TRP A 167 0.38 -17.28 12.09
C TRP A 167 1.68 -16.79 12.70
N PHE A 168 2.54 -16.21 11.87
CA PHE A 168 3.80 -15.58 12.27
C PHE A 168 3.97 -14.23 11.57
N PHE A 169 4.76 -13.35 12.19
CA PHE A 169 5.10 -12.06 11.61
C PHE A 169 6.37 -12.20 10.78
N ALA A 170 6.37 -11.57 9.60
CA ALA A 170 7.53 -11.54 8.72
C ALA A 170 7.79 -10.11 8.24
N LYS A 171 9.03 -9.85 7.81
CA LYS A 171 9.43 -8.65 7.10
C LYS A 171 9.98 -8.97 5.73
N PHE A 172 9.91 -8.01 4.83
CA PHE A 172 10.62 -8.05 3.57
C PHE A 172 11.95 -7.31 3.70
N ASN A 173 13.06 -8.05 3.62
CA ASN A 173 14.40 -7.50 3.63
C ASN A 173 14.80 -7.05 2.23
N ILE A 174 14.78 -5.74 2.00
CA ILE A 174 14.99 -5.10 0.69
C ILE A 174 16.49 -5.08 0.35
N THR A 175 16.83 -5.59 -0.83
CA THR A 175 18.20 -5.51 -1.39
C THR A 175 18.28 -4.58 -2.60
N GLN A 176 17.16 -4.34 -3.29
CA GLN A 176 17.10 -3.41 -4.42
C GLN A 176 15.70 -2.79 -4.54
N VAL A 177 15.63 -1.51 -4.88
CA VAL A 177 14.40 -0.77 -5.17
C VAL A 177 14.41 -0.27 -6.60
N TRP A 178 13.33 -0.48 -7.32
CA TRP A 178 13.05 0.17 -8.60
C TRP A 178 11.81 1.04 -8.48
N VAL A 179 11.84 2.18 -9.16
CA VAL A 179 10.77 3.18 -9.14
C VAL A 179 10.44 3.59 -10.57
N LEU A 180 9.16 3.50 -10.90
CA LEU A 180 8.58 4.14 -12.08
C LEU A 180 7.61 5.21 -11.59
N ASP A 181 8.01 6.47 -11.76
CA ASP A 181 7.27 7.65 -11.30
C ASP A 181 7.21 8.79 -12.35
N TYR A 182 7.93 8.64 -13.47
CA TYR A 182 7.93 9.59 -14.58
C TYR A 182 8.47 8.96 -15.87
N PHE A 183 8.36 9.68 -16.99
CA PHE A 183 8.92 9.24 -18.27
C PHE A 183 10.46 9.14 -18.23
N GLY A 184 11.02 8.28 -19.08
CA GLY A 184 12.47 8.08 -19.20
C GLY A 184 12.98 6.71 -18.72
N GLY A 185 12.08 5.84 -18.26
CA GLY A 185 12.41 4.48 -17.82
C GLY A 185 12.49 4.34 -16.29
N VAL A 186 12.87 3.14 -15.86
CA VAL A 186 12.95 2.79 -14.44
C VAL A 186 14.15 3.45 -13.76
N LYS A 187 13.95 3.93 -12.53
CA LYS A 187 15.02 4.46 -11.67
C LYS A 187 15.36 3.44 -10.58
N THR A 188 16.62 3.36 -10.19
CA THR A 188 17.09 2.50 -9.09
C THR A 188 17.38 3.33 -7.85
N VAL A 189 17.05 2.78 -6.68
CA VAL A 189 17.35 3.38 -5.37
C VAL A 189 18.02 2.30 -4.51
N THR A 190 19.08 2.65 -3.78
CA THR A 190 19.73 1.69 -2.86
C THR A 190 18.89 1.53 -1.58
N PRO A 191 19.00 0.41 -0.84
CA PRO A 191 18.36 0.27 0.46
C PRO A 191 18.69 1.43 1.41
N GLU A 192 19.95 1.90 1.42
CA GLU A 192 20.38 3.01 2.27
C GLU A 192 19.63 4.30 1.93
N GLU A 193 19.55 4.67 0.65
CA GLU A 193 18.81 5.85 0.19
C GLU A 193 17.31 5.73 0.54
N TYR A 194 16.72 4.55 0.33
CA TYR A 194 15.32 4.27 0.64
C TYR A 194 15.00 4.45 2.13
N PHE A 195 15.84 3.88 3.02
CA PHE A 195 15.59 3.96 4.46
C PHE A 195 15.94 5.33 5.05
N GLN A 196 16.91 6.07 4.47
CA GLN A 196 17.23 7.45 4.87
C GLN A 196 16.19 8.47 4.41
N ALA A 197 15.43 8.17 3.35
CA ALA A 197 14.40 9.06 2.85
C ALA A 197 13.28 9.31 3.87
N ALA A 198 13.01 10.58 4.17
CA ALA A 198 11.92 10.95 5.06
C ALA A 198 10.55 10.73 4.40
N LEU A 199 9.63 10.09 5.13
CA LEU A 199 8.21 10.06 4.77
C LEU A 199 7.69 11.48 4.55
N HIS A 200 6.85 11.65 3.53
CA HIS A 200 6.20 12.93 3.29
C HIS A 200 5.29 13.28 4.47
N ARG A 201 5.74 14.18 5.35
CA ARG A 201 4.88 14.81 6.35
C ARG A 201 4.13 15.93 5.65
N LYS A 202 2.79 15.95 5.78
CA LYS A 202 2.01 17.14 5.47
C LYS A 202 2.58 18.27 6.32
N HIS A 203 3.13 19.29 5.68
CA HIS A 203 3.31 20.56 6.37
C HIS A 203 1.90 21.09 6.66
N HIS A 204 1.60 21.25 7.94
CA HIS A 204 0.41 21.96 8.40
C HIS A 204 0.47 23.42 7.98
#